data_AF-A0A6G3QN75-F1
#
_entry.id   AF-A0A6G3QN75-F1
#
_cell.length_a   1.000
_cell.length_b   1.000
_cell.length_c   1.000
_cell.angle_alpha   90.00
_cell.angle_beta   90.00
_cell.angle_gamma   90.00
#
_symmetry.space_group_name_H-M   'P 1'
#
loop_
_entity.id
_entity.type
_entity.pdbx_description
1 polymer ?
#
loop_
_entity_poly.entity_id
_entity_poly.type
_entity_poly.pdbx_seq_one_letter_code
_entity_poly.pdbx_strand_id
1 'polypeptide(L)'
;MPLRPYRKKAWLVAAGTLVVVSALVSTHLWQNTNVLGATSFCDGRVRSGDAQDVLDSPGRLSDSRVQTIPGKPEFTCVIERRSLFSTDAAPRIALKTASELGPFPYTTHVWKNPGARSYFKGEVTGGVTPTGGYVVLPKSCWAKVGDIHGSRLLPPDDNGVAAVEATVTAGRVAPEALARLLARTAASVAADAGCSVAALKEPPELAAPEGARTTDSEKVCGLPDFALPDSAVLPGAAEPGQERVSRGAQDVWACDLALAGKAGASVSFTATSDPAMVEAALKGNDDFRELPDGQGVALPNQAIVQCADGDVFFTALWSKEYYGALRDHHPSVTDVYRETFASFVSSAADLHSCPNVTIP
;
A
#
# COMPACT_ATOMS: atom_id res chain seq x y z
N MET A 1 -60.97 -37.73 41.66
CA MET A 1 -60.59 -36.59 40.80
C MET A 1 -59.25 -36.90 40.14
N PRO A 2 -59.18 -37.10 38.82
CA PRO A 2 -57.90 -37.36 38.15
C PRO A 2 -57.14 -36.03 37.99
N LEU A 3 -55.88 -36.01 38.43
CA LEU A 3 -54.98 -34.87 38.23
C LEU A 3 -54.73 -34.69 36.72
N ARG A 4 -55.21 -33.54 36.23
CA ARG A 4 -55.14 -33.07 34.84
C ARG A 4 -53.78 -33.38 34.16
N PRO A 5 -53.76 -33.99 32.97
CA PRO A 5 -52.55 -34.18 32.15
C PRO A 5 -52.00 -32.88 31.52
N TYR A 6 -52.57 -31.71 31.86
CA TYR A 6 -52.25 -30.42 31.26
C TYR A 6 -50.83 -29.91 31.57
N ARG A 7 -50.26 -30.27 32.73
CA ARG A 7 -48.92 -29.80 33.13
C ARG A 7 -47.80 -30.35 32.25
N LYS A 8 -47.92 -31.60 31.76
CA LYS A 8 -46.90 -32.22 30.90
C LYS A 8 -46.88 -31.60 29.50
N LYS A 9 -48.04 -31.25 28.94
CA LYS A 9 -48.14 -30.57 27.63
C LYS A 9 -47.56 -29.16 27.68
N ALA A 10 -47.86 -28.39 28.73
CA ALA A 10 -47.31 -27.05 28.89
C ALA A 10 -45.77 -27.05 29.03
N TRP A 11 -45.21 -28.05 29.72
CA TRP A 11 -43.76 -28.19 29.88
C TRP A 11 -43.06 -28.60 28.58
N LEU A 12 -43.67 -29.50 27.78
CA LEU A 12 -43.15 -29.88 26.46
C LEU A 12 -43.21 -28.72 25.46
N VAL A 13 -44.27 -27.92 25.47
CA VAL A 13 -44.38 -26.72 24.63
C VAL A 13 -43.34 -25.68 25.05
N ALA A 14 -43.21 -25.39 26.34
CA ALA A 14 -42.21 -24.45 26.85
C ALA A 14 -40.77 -24.90 26.52
N ALA A 15 -40.45 -26.18 26.70
CA ALA A 15 -39.15 -26.74 26.34
C ALA A 15 -38.89 -26.66 24.83
N GLY A 16 -39.89 -27.00 24.00
CA GLY A 16 -39.80 -26.87 22.55
C GLY A 16 -39.58 -25.43 22.09
N THR A 17 -40.32 -24.47 22.65
CA THR A 17 -40.14 -23.05 22.36
C THR A 17 -38.74 -22.57 22.78
N LEU A 18 -38.25 -22.99 23.96
CA LEU A 18 -36.92 -22.63 24.43
C LEU A 18 -35.82 -23.15 23.50
N VAL A 19 -35.93 -24.39 23.02
CA VAL A 19 -34.97 -24.97 22.06
C VAL A 19 -35.00 -24.20 20.74
N VAL A 20 -36.18 -23.89 20.21
CA VAL A 20 -36.32 -23.13 18.96
C VAL A 20 -35.75 -21.72 19.11
N VAL A 21 -36.09 -21.01 20.18
CA VAL A 21 -35.55 -19.66 20.45
C VAL A 21 -34.03 -19.73 20.63
N SER A 22 -33.52 -20.70 21.37
CA SER A 22 -32.07 -20.89 21.55
C SER A 22 -31.37 -21.21 20.24
N ALA A 23 -31.96 -22.04 19.37
CA ALA A 23 -31.42 -22.36 18.06
C ALA A 23 -31.42 -21.15 17.12
N LEU A 24 -32.49 -20.35 17.13
CA LEU A 24 -32.59 -19.11 16.35
C LEU A 24 -31.59 -18.06 16.85
N VAL A 25 -31.51 -17.85 18.16
CA VAL A 25 -30.53 -16.93 18.77
C VAL A 25 -29.11 -17.40 18.51
N SER A 26 -28.83 -18.71 18.62
CA SER A 26 -27.50 -19.26 18.33
C SER A 26 -27.13 -19.12 16.86
N THR A 27 -28.07 -19.39 15.94
CA THR A 27 -27.85 -19.19 14.50
C THR A 27 -27.64 -17.72 14.18
N HIS A 28 -28.41 -16.84 14.81
CA HIS A 28 -28.30 -15.40 14.66
C HIS A 28 -26.96 -14.88 15.18
N LEU A 29 -26.53 -15.31 16.37
CA LEU A 29 -25.22 -14.97 16.92
C LEU A 29 -24.11 -15.54 16.05
N TRP A 30 -24.22 -16.78 15.59
CA TRP A 30 -23.22 -17.42 14.73
C TRP A 30 -23.06 -16.74 13.37
N GLN A 31 -24.15 -16.21 12.78
CA GLN A 31 -24.09 -15.54 11.48
C GLN A 31 -23.68 -14.07 11.57
N ASN A 32 -23.98 -13.41 12.69
CA ASN A 32 -23.72 -11.97 12.87
C ASN A 32 -22.51 -11.66 13.75
N THR A 33 -21.87 -12.68 14.31
CA THR A 33 -20.62 -12.56 15.06
C THR A 33 -19.63 -13.62 14.58
N ASN A 34 -18.35 -13.41 14.85
CA ASN A 34 -17.32 -14.42 14.58
C ASN A 34 -17.14 -15.41 15.76
N VAL A 35 -18.15 -15.58 16.61
CA VAL A 35 -18.11 -16.52 17.73
C VAL A 35 -18.02 -17.96 17.18
N LEU A 36 -17.00 -18.70 17.61
CA LEU A 36 -16.63 -20.02 17.05
C LEU A 36 -16.25 -19.98 15.56
N GLY A 37 -15.77 -18.83 15.07
CA GLY A 37 -15.15 -18.69 13.75
C GLY A 37 -13.79 -19.39 13.65
N ALA A 38 -13.21 -19.39 12.46
CA ALA A 38 -11.85 -19.90 12.26
C ALA A 38 -10.85 -19.09 13.11
N THR A 39 -9.82 -19.76 13.62
CA THR A 39 -8.73 -19.13 14.41
C THR A 39 -7.63 -18.54 13.52
N SER A 40 -7.55 -18.98 12.27
CA SER A 40 -6.66 -18.49 11.23
C SER A 40 -7.32 -18.55 9.85
N PHE A 41 -6.81 -17.73 8.95
CA PHE A 41 -7.22 -17.58 7.55
C PHE A 41 -5.99 -17.73 6.64
N CYS A 42 -6.22 -17.87 5.34
CA CYS A 42 -5.16 -17.93 4.32
C CYS A 42 -4.10 -19.02 4.62
N ASP A 43 -4.57 -20.24 4.93
CA ASP A 43 -3.71 -21.39 5.25
C ASP A 43 -2.78 -21.12 6.45
N GLY A 44 -3.30 -20.45 7.48
CA GLY A 44 -2.59 -20.22 8.74
C GLY A 44 -1.77 -18.92 8.80
N ARG A 45 -1.60 -18.22 7.68
CA ARG A 45 -0.75 -17.00 7.59
C ARG A 45 -1.38 -15.77 8.22
N VAL A 46 -2.70 -15.73 8.29
CA VAL A 46 -3.45 -14.61 8.88
C VAL A 46 -4.17 -15.08 10.14
N ARG A 47 -3.93 -14.42 11.28
CA ARG A 47 -4.65 -14.72 12.51
C ARG A 47 -6.04 -14.11 12.47
N SER A 48 -7.01 -14.78 13.08
CA SER A 48 -8.39 -14.31 13.11
C SER A 48 -8.53 -12.93 13.78
N GLY A 49 -7.80 -12.69 14.87
CA GLY A 49 -7.78 -11.38 15.54
C GLY A 49 -7.29 -10.26 14.63
N ASP A 50 -6.21 -10.49 13.87
CA ASP A 50 -5.69 -9.47 12.95
C ASP A 50 -6.70 -9.19 11.81
N ALA A 51 -7.37 -10.23 11.28
CA ALA A 51 -8.44 -10.05 10.29
C ALA A 51 -9.68 -9.35 10.87
N GLN A 52 -10.00 -9.56 12.14
CA GLN A 52 -11.10 -8.88 12.84
C GLN A 52 -10.82 -7.40 13.05
N ASP A 53 -9.60 -7.06 13.46
CA ASP A 53 -9.18 -5.68 13.67
C ASP A 53 -9.26 -4.85 12.37
N VAL A 54 -8.97 -5.46 11.22
CA VAL A 54 -9.06 -4.75 9.94
C VAL A 54 -10.50 -4.70 9.40
N LEU A 55 -11.25 -5.81 9.49
CA LEU A 55 -12.67 -5.88 9.09
C LEU A 55 -13.59 -5.68 10.32
N ASP A 56 -13.49 -4.51 10.93
CA ASP A 56 -14.21 -4.12 12.16
C ASP A 56 -15.69 -3.75 11.91
N SER A 57 -16.44 -4.70 11.35
CA SER A 57 -17.89 -4.57 11.17
C SER A 57 -18.61 -5.81 11.70
N PRO A 58 -19.90 -5.79 12.06
CA PRO A 58 -20.60 -7.01 12.48
C PRO A 58 -20.64 -8.08 11.37
N GLY A 59 -20.58 -9.36 11.76
CA GLY A 59 -20.63 -10.49 10.82
C GLY A 59 -19.56 -11.55 11.07
N ARG A 60 -19.61 -12.61 10.27
CA ARG A 60 -18.68 -13.75 10.32
C ARG A 60 -17.59 -13.59 9.26
N LEU A 61 -16.35 -13.88 9.65
CA LEU A 61 -15.23 -13.90 8.71
C LEU A 61 -15.10 -15.25 8.01
N SER A 62 -14.73 -15.21 6.74
CA SER A 62 -14.47 -16.41 5.95
C SER A 62 -13.42 -16.14 4.88
N ASP A 63 -12.65 -17.19 4.56
CA ASP A 63 -11.86 -17.27 3.34
C ASP A 63 -12.80 -17.49 2.15
N SER A 64 -12.92 -16.50 1.27
CA SER A 64 -13.74 -16.62 0.06
C SER A 64 -12.97 -17.14 -1.14
N ARG A 65 -11.66 -16.94 -1.15
CA ARG A 65 -10.73 -17.49 -2.12
C ARG A 65 -9.37 -17.67 -1.45
N VAL A 66 -8.78 -18.86 -1.57
CA VAL A 66 -7.42 -19.15 -1.12
C VAL A 66 -6.72 -19.92 -2.22
N GLN A 67 -5.52 -19.47 -2.55
CA GLN A 67 -4.61 -20.10 -3.50
C GLN A 67 -3.26 -20.19 -2.79
N THR A 68 -2.86 -21.42 -2.45
CA THR A 68 -1.58 -21.74 -1.84
C THR A 68 -1.00 -22.97 -2.53
N ILE A 69 0.32 -23.12 -2.44
CA ILE A 69 1.01 -24.31 -2.92
C ILE A 69 1.72 -24.97 -1.73
N PRO A 70 1.52 -26.28 -1.48
CA PRO A 70 2.16 -26.95 -0.36
C PRO A 70 3.69 -26.80 -0.39
N GLY A 71 4.27 -26.41 0.76
CA GLY A 71 5.71 -26.21 0.90
C GLY A 71 6.26 -24.97 0.21
N LYS A 72 5.39 -24.04 -0.21
CA LYS A 72 5.76 -22.78 -0.85
C LYS A 72 5.26 -21.57 -0.02
N PRO A 73 6.05 -20.50 0.08
CA PRO A 73 5.67 -19.30 0.83
C PRO A 73 4.60 -18.46 0.12
N GLU A 74 4.45 -18.60 -1.20
CA GLU A 74 3.55 -17.79 -2.01
C GLU A 74 2.07 -18.11 -1.75
N PHE A 75 1.26 -17.07 -1.71
CA PHE A 75 -0.19 -17.21 -1.54
C PHE A 75 -0.96 -16.04 -2.17
N THR A 76 -2.21 -16.31 -2.53
CA THR A 76 -3.25 -15.30 -2.79
C THR A 76 -4.48 -15.67 -1.98
N CYS A 77 -5.02 -14.73 -1.23
CA CYS A 77 -6.12 -14.96 -0.31
C CYS A 77 -7.10 -13.79 -0.30
N VAL A 78 -8.40 -14.09 -0.19
CA VAL A 78 -9.44 -13.08 0.02
C VAL A 78 -10.21 -13.43 1.27
N ILE A 79 -10.13 -12.55 2.25
CA ILE A 79 -10.91 -12.61 3.49
C ILE A 79 -12.08 -11.64 3.33
N GLU A 80 -13.29 -12.13 3.60
CA GLU A 80 -14.48 -11.30 3.58
C GLU A 80 -15.27 -11.46 4.87
N ARG A 81 -16.02 -10.42 5.23
CA ARG A 81 -17.04 -10.50 6.26
C ARG A 81 -18.40 -10.72 5.60
N ARG A 82 -19.16 -11.70 6.09
CA ARG A 82 -20.55 -11.95 5.67
C ARG A 82 -21.50 -11.61 6.82
N SER A 83 -22.56 -10.87 6.50
CA SER A 83 -23.69 -10.62 7.40
C SER A 83 -25.01 -10.79 6.63
N LEU A 84 -26.05 -11.26 7.30
CA LEU A 84 -27.38 -11.41 6.71
C LEU A 84 -28.12 -10.08 6.51
N PHE A 85 -27.74 -9.03 7.23
CA PHE A 85 -28.46 -7.76 7.26
C PHE A 85 -27.81 -6.64 6.43
N SER A 86 -26.59 -6.86 5.94
CA SER A 86 -25.92 -5.89 5.07
C SER A 86 -26.33 -6.12 3.63
N THR A 87 -27.12 -5.21 3.07
CA THR A 87 -27.38 -5.13 1.63
C THR A 87 -26.21 -4.49 0.87
N ASP A 88 -25.34 -3.79 1.58
CA ASP A 88 -24.12 -3.21 1.02
C ASP A 88 -23.07 -4.29 0.82
N ALA A 89 -22.25 -4.12 -0.22
CA ALA A 89 -21.10 -4.97 -0.46
C ALA A 89 -20.20 -4.95 0.77
N ALA A 90 -20.07 -6.09 1.44
CA ALA A 90 -19.28 -6.18 2.65
C ALA A 90 -17.78 -5.95 2.34
N PRO A 91 -17.04 -5.25 3.22
CA PRO A 91 -15.63 -4.99 3.02
C PRO A 91 -14.86 -6.31 2.95
N ARG A 92 -13.90 -6.36 2.02
CA ARG A 92 -13.04 -7.54 1.78
C ARG A 92 -11.60 -7.11 1.71
N ILE A 93 -10.71 -7.97 2.16
CA ILE A 93 -9.27 -7.79 2.05
C ILE A 93 -8.74 -8.90 1.17
N ALA A 94 -8.14 -8.52 0.06
CA ALA A 94 -7.31 -9.42 -0.75
C ALA A 94 -5.85 -9.25 -0.30
N LEU A 95 -5.20 -10.35 0.06
CA LEU A 95 -3.79 -10.44 0.41
C LEU A 95 -3.08 -11.30 -0.62
N LYS A 96 -1.87 -10.91 -1.03
CA LYS A 96 -1.02 -11.73 -1.89
C LYS A 96 0.46 -11.54 -1.58
N THR A 97 1.27 -12.55 -1.89
CA THR A 97 2.69 -12.34 -2.15
C THR A 97 2.86 -11.78 -3.55
N ALA A 98 3.82 -10.87 -3.72
CA ALA A 98 4.15 -10.29 -5.01
C ALA A 98 5.66 -10.28 -5.22
N SER A 99 6.08 -10.34 -6.49
CA SER A 99 7.45 -10.10 -6.94
C SER A 99 7.40 -8.94 -7.93
N GLU A 100 7.58 -7.73 -7.41
CA GLU A 100 7.39 -6.49 -8.16
C GLU A 100 8.72 -5.97 -8.70
N LEU A 101 8.73 -5.29 -9.85
CA LEU A 101 9.97 -4.77 -10.44
C LEU A 101 10.34 -3.39 -9.86
N GLY A 102 11.62 -3.22 -9.59
CA GLY A 102 12.18 -1.94 -9.17
C GLY A 102 11.59 -1.40 -7.86
N PRO A 103 11.62 -0.08 -7.63
CA PRO A 103 11.10 0.56 -6.43
C PRO A 103 9.59 0.76 -6.59
N PHE A 104 8.90 -0.37 -6.77
CA PHE A 104 7.50 -0.47 -7.18
C PHE A 104 6.50 0.37 -6.36
N PRO A 105 6.72 0.66 -5.05
CA PRO A 105 5.80 1.49 -4.31
C PRO A 105 5.67 2.92 -4.83
N TYR A 106 6.69 3.39 -5.56
CA TYR A 106 6.82 4.78 -5.99
C TYR A 106 6.75 4.94 -7.51
N THR A 107 6.90 3.86 -8.27
CA THR A 107 6.97 3.89 -9.74
C THR A 107 5.79 3.23 -10.44
N THR A 108 4.95 2.47 -9.73
CA THR A 108 3.83 1.74 -10.35
C THR A 108 2.52 2.52 -10.35
N HIS A 109 1.66 2.24 -11.33
CA HIS A 109 0.30 2.78 -11.38
C HIS A 109 -0.68 2.11 -10.40
N VAL A 110 -0.29 1.00 -9.78
CA VAL A 110 -1.08 0.30 -8.75
C VAL A 110 -1.02 1.11 -7.45
N TRP A 111 0.19 1.52 -7.08
CA TRP A 111 0.46 2.25 -5.85
C TRP A 111 0.41 3.77 -6.07
N LYS A 112 -0.79 4.29 -6.32
CA LYS A 112 -1.01 5.73 -6.47
C LYS A 112 -0.91 6.49 -5.15
N ASN A 113 -0.69 7.80 -5.27
CA ASN A 113 -0.76 8.77 -4.19
C ASN A 113 0.20 8.48 -3.01
N PRO A 114 1.53 8.40 -3.25
CA PRO A 114 2.50 8.19 -2.19
C PRO A 114 2.45 9.26 -1.08
N GLY A 115 2.14 10.52 -1.40
CA GLY A 115 1.97 11.59 -0.40
C GLY A 115 0.78 11.38 0.56
N ALA A 116 -0.22 10.58 0.18
CA ALA A 116 -1.37 10.24 1.00
C ALA A 116 -1.19 8.97 1.86
N ARG A 117 0.00 8.37 1.87
CA ARG A 117 0.27 7.11 2.53
C ARG A 117 0.86 7.30 3.93
N SER A 118 0.43 6.45 4.86
CA SER A 118 1.11 6.29 6.15
C SER A 118 2.24 5.28 5.99
N TYR A 119 3.47 5.73 6.14
CA TYR A 119 4.66 4.90 6.00
C TYR A 119 5.12 4.32 7.34
N PHE A 120 5.81 3.18 7.28
CA PHE A 120 6.40 2.57 8.47
C PHE A 120 7.62 3.41 8.91
N LYS A 121 7.80 3.57 10.23
CA LYS A 121 8.91 4.33 10.80
C LYS A 121 10.18 3.51 11.07
N GLY A 122 10.05 2.19 11.14
CA GLY A 122 11.17 1.29 11.45
C GLY A 122 11.89 0.78 10.20
N GLU A 123 12.78 -0.19 10.39
CA GLU A 123 13.65 -0.76 9.35
C GLU A 123 12.92 -1.52 8.23
N VAL A 124 11.62 -1.79 8.40
CA VAL A 124 10.82 -2.51 7.41
C VAL A 124 10.16 -1.50 6.48
N THR A 125 10.50 -1.55 5.20
CA THR A 125 9.84 -0.77 4.16
C THR A 125 8.38 -1.19 4.03
N GLY A 126 7.47 -0.27 4.31
CA GLY A 126 6.05 -0.55 4.23
C GLY A 126 5.24 0.73 4.23
N GLY A 127 4.03 0.63 3.69
CA GLY A 127 3.13 1.77 3.71
C GLY A 127 1.70 1.40 3.38
N VAL A 128 0.79 2.05 4.09
CA VAL A 128 -0.64 1.75 4.07
C VAL A 128 -1.48 2.99 3.80
N THR A 129 -2.60 2.77 3.15
CA THR A 129 -3.72 3.68 3.00
C THR A 129 -4.97 2.97 3.54
N PRO A 130 -6.10 3.68 3.73
CA PRO A 130 -7.34 3.04 4.15
C PRO A 130 -7.88 1.98 3.17
N THR A 131 -7.36 1.90 1.95
CA THR A 131 -7.83 0.98 0.91
C THR A 131 -6.80 -0.09 0.50
N GLY A 132 -5.63 -0.12 1.12
CA GLY A 132 -4.59 -1.09 0.76
C GLY A 132 -3.20 -0.65 1.22
N GLY A 133 -2.23 -1.55 1.08
CA GLY A 133 -0.85 -1.28 1.44
C GLY A 133 0.08 -2.45 1.12
N TYR A 134 1.35 -2.27 1.40
CA TYR A 134 2.38 -3.27 1.16
C TYR A 134 3.36 -3.31 2.33
N VAL A 135 4.07 -4.44 2.44
CA VAL A 135 5.30 -4.59 3.20
C VAL A 135 6.32 -5.27 2.29
N VAL A 136 7.46 -4.63 2.08
CA VAL A 136 8.59 -5.21 1.35
C VAL A 136 9.24 -6.27 2.24
N LEU A 137 9.46 -7.45 1.69
CA LEU A 137 10.18 -8.51 2.38
C LEU A 137 11.69 -8.19 2.39
N PRO A 138 12.43 -8.66 3.40
CA PRO A 138 13.88 -8.52 3.46
C PRO A 138 14.52 -8.99 2.16
N LYS A 139 15.62 -8.35 1.76
CA LYS A 139 16.36 -8.70 0.53
C LYS A 139 16.68 -10.19 0.39
N SER A 140 16.97 -10.87 1.51
CA SER A 140 17.18 -12.33 1.54
C SER A 140 15.97 -13.17 1.10
N CYS A 141 14.79 -12.57 1.00
CA CYS A 141 13.55 -13.18 0.51
C CYS A 141 13.30 -12.96 -0.99
N TRP A 142 13.95 -11.98 -1.63
CA TRP A 142 13.65 -11.58 -3.01
C TRP A 142 13.83 -12.73 -4.00
N ALA A 143 14.92 -13.50 -3.86
CA ALA A 143 15.18 -14.68 -4.68
C ALA A 143 14.41 -15.94 -4.23
N LYS A 144 13.49 -15.84 -3.25
CA LYS A 144 12.81 -17.00 -2.64
C LYS A 144 11.30 -16.94 -2.70
N VAL A 145 10.72 -15.75 -2.89
CA VAL A 145 9.28 -15.52 -2.83
C VAL A 145 8.83 -14.87 -4.13
N GLY A 146 8.02 -15.60 -4.89
CA GLY A 146 7.39 -15.12 -6.12
C GLY A 146 5.94 -14.67 -5.94
N ASP A 147 5.12 -14.89 -6.98
CA ASP A 147 3.68 -14.56 -7.01
C ASP A 147 2.86 -15.79 -7.50
N ILE A 148 1.57 -15.82 -7.17
CA ILE A 148 0.58 -16.76 -7.72
C ILE A 148 -0.41 -16.02 -8.60
N HIS A 149 -0.35 -16.31 -9.90
CA HIS A 149 -1.33 -15.83 -10.88
C HIS A 149 -2.28 -16.97 -11.28
N GLY A 150 -3.46 -16.99 -10.66
CA GLY A 150 -4.45 -18.05 -10.89
C GLY A 150 -3.98 -19.38 -10.31
N SER A 151 -3.71 -20.36 -11.17
CA SER A 151 -3.15 -21.66 -10.75
C SER A 151 -1.64 -21.78 -10.95
N ARG A 152 -0.99 -20.73 -11.47
CA ARG A 152 0.42 -20.75 -11.83
C ARG A 152 1.26 -20.06 -10.76
N LEU A 153 2.26 -20.78 -10.26
CA LEU A 153 3.38 -20.19 -9.54
C LEU A 153 4.27 -19.46 -10.54
N LEU A 154 4.48 -18.17 -10.29
CA LEU A 154 5.52 -17.40 -10.95
C LEU A 154 6.73 -17.42 -10.01
N PRO A 155 7.90 -17.92 -10.48
CA PRO A 155 9.11 -17.85 -9.68
C PRO A 155 9.46 -16.39 -9.40
N PRO A 156 10.25 -16.13 -8.34
CA PRO A 156 10.83 -14.80 -8.13
C PRO A 156 11.59 -14.35 -9.38
N ASP A 157 11.46 -13.07 -9.71
CA ASP A 157 12.22 -12.42 -10.77
C ASP A 157 13.61 -12.06 -10.24
N ASP A 158 14.65 -12.19 -11.08
CA ASP A 158 16.04 -11.87 -10.68
C ASP A 158 16.20 -10.38 -10.28
N ASN A 159 15.37 -9.51 -10.84
CA ASN A 159 15.27 -8.08 -10.53
C ASN A 159 14.02 -7.74 -9.69
N GLY A 160 13.34 -8.77 -9.18
CA GLY A 160 12.12 -8.65 -8.40
C GLY A 160 12.38 -8.28 -6.94
N VAL A 161 11.52 -7.43 -6.42
CA VAL A 161 11.38 -7.11 -5.01
C VAL A 161 10.20 -7.90 -4.46
N ALA A 162 10.48 -8.83 -3.55
CA ALA A 162 9.42 -9.61 -2.92
C ALA A 162 8.67 -8.76 -1.88
N ALA A 163 7.35 -8.82 -1.91
CA ALA A 163 6.47 -8.08 -1.01
C ALA A 163 5.25 -8.90 -0.61
N VAL A 164 4.58 -8.46 0.47
CA VAL A 164 3.21 -8.83 0.76
C VAL A 164 2.33 -7.61 0.55
N GLU A 165 1.30 -7.76 -0.28
CA GLU A 165 0.38 -6.69 -0.65
C GLU A 165 -1.03 -6.98 -0.12
N ALA A 166 -1.74 -5.91 0.25
CA ALA A 166 -3.14 -5.96 0.63
C ALA A 166 -3.95 -4.92 -0.16
N THR A 167 -5.13 -5.32 -0.63
CA THR A 167 -6.12 -4.44 -1.23
C THR A 167 -7.44 -4.61 -0.51
N VAL A 168 -8.03 -3.50 -0.06
CA VAL A 168 -9.35 -3.46 0.53
C VAL A 168 -10.36 -3.04 -0.53
N THR A 169 -11.41 -3.83 -0.69
CA THR A 169 -12.54 -3.50 -1.59
C THR A 169 -13.81 -3.33 -0.78
N ALA A 170 -14.72 -2.50 -1.28
CA ALA A 170 -16.02 -2.22 -0.66
C ALA A 170 -15.93 -1.69 0.79
N GLY A 171 -14.95 -0.82 1.09
CA GLY A 171 -14.82 -0.18 2.40
C GLY A 171 -13.52 0.58 2.58
N ARG A 172 -13.32 1.08 3.80
CA ARG A 172 -12.06 1.67 4.28
C ARG A 172 -11.74 1.07 5.64
N VAL A 173 -10.45 0.92 5.93
CA VAL A 173 -9.97 0.30 7.17
C VAL A 173 -9.01 1.23 7.89
N ALA A 174 -8.84 1.02 9.20
CA ALA A 174 -7.85 1.75 9.98
C ALA A 174 -6.43 1.40 9.48
N PRO A 175 -5.60 2.39 9.10
CA PRO A 175 -4.23 2.15 8.63
C PRO A 175 -3.39 1.31 9.60
N GLU A 176 -3.52 1.55 10.91
CA GLU A 176 -2.77 0.84 11.96
C GLU A 176 -3.15 -0.64 12.05
N ALA A 177 -4.42 -0.97 11.84
CA ALA A 177 -4.87 -2.36 11.80
C ALA A 177 -4.30 -3.06 10.55
N LEU A 178 -4.39 -2.41 9.39
CA LEU A 178 -3.88 -2.95 8.13
C LEU A 178 -2.36 -3.14 8.15
N ALA A 179 -1.62 -2.19 8.72
CA ALA A 179 -0.17 -2.27 8.88
C ALA A 179 0.25 -3.46 9.74
N ARG A 180 -0.42 -3.67 10.89
CA ARG A 180 -0.17 -4.82 11.76
C ARG A 180 -0.48 -6.15 11.08
N LEU A 181 -1.59 -6.24 10.35
CA LEU A 181 -1.94 -7.42 9.56
C LEU A 181 -0.87 -7.72 8.50
N LEU A 182 -0.46 -6.72 7.72
CA LEU A 182 0.55 -6.86 6.67
C LEU A 182 1.91 -7.27 7.25
N ALA A 183 2.40 -6.59 8.29
CA ALA A 183 3.68 -6.89 8.91
C ALA A 183 3.74 -8.33 9.45
N ARG A 184 2.68 -8.80 10.12
CA ARG A 184 2.60 -10.19 10.62
C ARG A 184 2.51 -11.21 9.50
N THR A 185 1.77 -10.90 8.44
CA THR A 185 1.67 -11.77 7.27
C THR A 185 3.02 -11.86 6.56
N ALA A 186 3.71 -10.74 6.38
CA ALA A 186 5.08 -10.68 5.86
C ALA A 186 6.07 -11.46 6.74
N ALA A 187 5.96 -11.37 8.07
CA ALA A 187 6.77 -12.16 8.99
C ALA A 187 6.53 -13.68 8.81
N SER A 188 5.28 -14.10 8.60
CA SER A 188 4.94 -15.50 8.31
C SER A 188 5.53 -15.97 6.99
N VAL A 189 5.36 -15.19 5.91
CA VAL A 189 5.91 -15.50 4.58
C VAL A 189 7.45 -15.59 4.64
N ALA A 190 8.10 -14.65 5.31
CA ALA A 190 9.55 -14.65 5.46
C ALA A 190 10.05 -15.83 6.31
N ALA A 191 9.28 -16.27 7.32
CA ALA A 191 9.59 -17.46 8.09
C ALA A 191 9.49 -18.73 7.24
N ASP A 192 8.41 -18.88 6.47
CA ASP A 192 8.20 -20.02 5.56
C ASP A 192 9.31 -20.11 4.50
N ALA A 193 9.77 -18.96 3.98
CA ALA A 193 10.87 -18.88 3.02
C ALA A 193 12.27 -18.98 3.65
N GLY A 194 12.38 -19.04 4.99
CA GLY A 194 13.67 -19.08 5.69
C GLY A 194 14.52 -17.83 5.47
N CYS A 195 13.90 -16.65 5.49
CA CYS A 195 14.52 -15.34 5.29
C CYS A 195 13.99 -14.28 6.28
N SER A 196 13.42 -14.71 7.41
CA SER A 196 12.88 -13.85 8.46
C SER A 196 13.97 -13.02 9.16
N VAL A 197 13.64 -11.78 9.48
CA VAL A 197 14.47 -10.85 10.27
C VAL A 197 13.72 -10.40 11.53
N ALA A 198 14.45 -9.87 12.52
CA ALA A 198 13.84 -9.43 13.78
C ALA A 198 12.85 -8.28 13.59
N ALA A 199 13.17 -7.30 12.74
CA ALA A 199 12.36 -6.11 12.49
C ALA A 199 10.93 -6.43 12.01
N LEU A 200 10.72 -7.54 11.27
CA LEU A 200 9.38 -7.97 10.83
C LEU A 200 8.47 -8.44 11.98
N LYS A 201 9.02 -8.79 13.14
CA LYS A 201 8.25 -9.32 14.28
C LYS A 201 7.64 -8.22 15.14
N GLU A 202 8.19 -7.02 15.04
CA GLU A 202 7.73 -5.88 15.82
C GLU A 202 6.51 -5.23 15.17
N PRO A 203 5.50 -4.80 15.94
CA PRO A 203 4.39 -4.03 15.40
C PRO A 203 4.91 -2.73 14.77
N PRO A 204 4.55 -2.41 13.52
CA PRO A 204 5.05 -1.21 12.87
C PRO A 204 4.42 0.04 13.49
N GLU A 205 5.27 1.03 13.79
CA GLU A 205 4.81 2.40 14.03
C GLU A 205 4.63 3.12 12.70
N LEU A 206 3.57 3.92 12.59
CA LEU A 206 3.24 4.66 11.38
C LEU A 206 3.56 6.14 11.51
N ALA A 207 4.11 6.70 10.43
CA ALA A 207 4.13 8.12 10.17
C ALA A 207 2.88 8.46 9.33
N ALA A 208 1.90 9.14 9.94
CA ALA A 208 0.71 9.58 9.23
C ALA A 208 1.06 10.71 8.24
N PRO A 209 0.43 10.75 7.06
CA PRO A 209 0.59 11.86 6.13
C PRO A 209 -0.06 13.13 6.70
N GLU A 210 0.39 14.28 6.21
CA GLU A 210 -0.24 15.55 6.54
C GLU A 210 -1.64 15.66 5.94
N GLY A 211 -2.43 16.59 6.47
CA GLY A 211 -3.69 16.98 5.86
C GLY A 211 -3.46 17.54 4.45
N ALA A 212 -4.45 17.36 3.55
CA ALA A 212 -4.41 18.07 2.28
C ALA A 212 -4.48 19.58 2.53
N ARG A 213 -3.73 20.35 1.74
CA ARG A 213 -3.67 21.81 1.83
C ARG A 213 -3.57 22.43 0.44
N THR A 214 -3.93 23.69 0.32
CA THR A 214 -3.71 24.45 -0.90
C THR A 214 -2.22 24.57 -1.17
N THR A 215 -1.83 24.32 -2.42
CA THR A 215 -0.44 24.45 -2.86
C THR A 215 -0.02 25.91 -2.90
N ASP A 216 1.13 26.20 -2.31
CA ASP A 216 1.86 27.45 -2.52
C ASP A 216 2.73 27.29 -3.78
N SER A 217 2.49 28.12 -4.80
CA SER A 217 3.17 28.00 -6.10
C SER A 217 4.68 28.23 -6.01
N GLU A 218 5.15 28.94 -4.98
CA GLU A 218 6.58 29.19 -4.74
C GLU A 218 7.22 28.12 -3.84
N LYS A 219 6.42 27.26 -3.21
CA LYS A 219 6.84 26.25 -2.23
C LYS A 219 6.02 24.98 -2.38
N VAL A 220 5.99 24.45 -3.60
CA VAL A 220 5.26 23.24 -3.94
C VAL A 220 5.74 22.10 -3.04
N CYS A 221 4.81 21.29 -2.53
CA CYS A 221 5.08 20.22 -1.58
C CYS A 221 5.72 20.69 -0.26
N GLY A 222 5.67 21.99 0.03
CA GLY A 222 6.37 22.60 1.16
C GLY A 222 7.88 22.45 1.11
N LEU A 223 8.46 22.24 -0.06
CA LEU A 223 9.91 22.34 -0.26
C LEU A 223 10.27 23.80 -0.51
N PRO A 224 11.27 24.36 0.20
CA PRO A 224 11.80 25.67 -0.12
C PRO A 224 12.27 25.71 -1.57
N ASP A 225 11.97 26.81 -2.27
CA ASP A 225 12.41 27.08 -3.64
C ASP A 225 11.93 26.07 -4.71
N PHE A 226 11.06 25.12 -4.35
CA PHE A 226 10.43 24.23 -5.33
C PHE A 226 9.20 24.90 -5.94
N ALA A 227 9.34 25.30 -7.20
CA ALA A 227 8.23 25.74 -8.03
C ALA A 227 8.11 24.84 -9.27
N LEU A 228 6.87 24.67 -9.75
CA LEU A 228 6.65 24.10 -11.07
C LEU A 228 7.15 25.12 -12.12
N PRO A 229 7.91 24.68 -13.14
CA PRO A 229 8.31 25.60 -14.21
C PRO A 229 7.09 26.11 -14.97
N ASP A 230 7.19 27.30 -15.58
CA ASP A 230 6.08 27.89 -16.35
C ASP A 230 5.57 26.94 -17.44
N SER A 231 6.47 26.13 -18.02
CA SER A 231 6.15 25.09 -19.01
C SER A 231 5.29 23.94 -18.46
N ALA A 232 5.25 23.75 -17.14
CA ALA A 232 4.44 22.74 -16.47
C ALA A 232 3.07 23.28 -16.01
N VAL A 233 2.89 24.60 -15.96
CA VAL A 233 1.65 25.22 -15.51
C VAL A 233 0.78 25.56 -16.72
N LEU A 234 -0.42 24.97 -16.80
CA LEU A 234 -1.36 25.18 -17.90
C LEU A 234 -2.59 25.95 -17.39
N PRO A 235 -2.69 27.27 -17.61
CA PRO A 235 -3.80 28.08 -17.11
C PRO A 235 -5.18 27.50 -17.46
N GLY A 236 -6.03 27.29 -16.45
CA GLY A 236 -7.37 26.71 -16.58
C GLY A 236 -7.42 25.21 -16.92
N ALA A 237 -6.28 24.57 -17.13
CA ALA A 237 -6.19 23.14 -17.47
C ALA A 237 -5.50 22.32 -16.37
N ALA A 238 -4.35 22.78 -15.89
CA ALA A 238 -3.52 22.14 -14.88
C ALA A 238 -2.65 23.19 -14.16
N GLU A 239 -3.18 23.75 -13.08
CA GLU A 239 -2.51 24.73 -12.21
C GLU A 239 -2.30 24.14 -10.80
N PRO A 240 -1.34 24.62 -10.01
CA PRO A 240 -1.20 24.20 -8.61
C PRO A 240 -2.54 24.31 -7.86
N GLY A 241 -2.99 23.20 -7.29
CA GLY A 241 -4.30 23.10 -6.65
C GLY A 241 -4.17 22.73 -5.18
N GLN A 242 -4.19 21.44 -4.91
CA GLN A 242 -4.04 20.90 -3.56
C GLN A 242 -2.84 19.97 -3.52
N GLU A 243 -2.13 19.97 -2.41
CA GLU A 243 -1.05 19.04 -2.15
C GLU A 243 -1.30 18.25 -0.87
N ARG A 244 -0.66 17.09 -0.80
CA ARG A 244 -0.53 16.31 0.42
C ARG A 244 0.88 15.76 0.53
N VAL A 245 1.47 15.93 1.71
CA VAL A 245 2.86 15.54 1.96
C VAL A 245 2.90 14.46 3.04
N SER A 246 3.74 13.46 2.83
CA SER A 246 4.12 12.49 3.84
C SER A 246 5.60 12.70 4.16
N ARG A 247 5.87 13.23 5.36
CA ARG A 247 7.22 13.53 5.88
C ARG A 247 7.28 13.17 7.37
N GLY A 248 7.84 12.02 7.69
CA GLY A 248 7.88 11.53 9.07
C GLY A 248 8.24 10.06 9.22
N ALA A 249 8.30 9.30 8.12
CA ALA A 249 9.07 8.06 8.08
C ALA A 249 10.55 8.38 7.96
N GLN A 250 11.40 7.44 8.39
CA GLN A 250 12.85 7.61 8.44
C GLN A 250 13.43 7.83 7.04
N ASP A 251 13.05 6.99 6.09
CA ASP A 251 13.72 6.90 4.79
C ASP A 251 12.87 7.38 3.62
N VAL A 252 11.65 7.89 3.85
CA VAL A 252 10.73 8.24 2.75
C VAL A 252 10.11 9.61 2.95
N TRP A 253 10.25 10.43 1.92
CA TRP A 253 9.49 11.65 1.71
C TRP A 253 8.64 11.51 0.45
N ALA A 254 7.36 11.88 0.52
CA ALA A 254 6.49 11.84 -0.64
C ALA A 254 5.52 13.01 -0.66
N CYS A 255 5.16 13.45 -1.87
CA CYS A 255 4.16 14.48 -2.09
C CYS A 255 3.26 14.10 -3.25
N ASP A 256 1.96 14.33 -3.07
CA ASP A 256 0.96 14.29 -4.12
C ASP A 256 0.48 15.70 -4.41
N LEU A 257 0.57 16.12 -5.66
CA LEU A 257 0.07 17.38 -6.16
C LEU A 257 -1.13 17.13 -7.08
N ALA A 258 -2.31 17.49 -6.62
CA ALA A 258 -3.52 17.54 -7.42
C ALA A 258 -3.60 18.92 -8.11
N LEU A 259 -3.55 18.91 -9.44
CA LEU A 259 -3.61 20.13 -10.23
C LEU A 259 -5.07 20.54 -10.46
N ALA A 260 -5.37 21.81 -10.19
CA ALA A 260 -6.66 22.42 -10.48
C ALA A 260 -6.84 22.62 -11.99
N GLY A 261 -8.11 22.68 -12.43
CA GLY A 261 -8.48 22.89 -13.82
C GLY A 261 -9.23 21.70 -14.42
N LYS A 262 -9.52 21.79 -15.73
CA LYS A 262 -10.39 20.83 -16.43
C LYS A 262 -9.76 19.46 -16.69
N ALA A 263 -8.42 19.33 -16.60
CA ALA A 263 -7.75 18.08 -16.95
C ALA A 263 -7.91 17.00 -15.86
N GLY A 264 -8.13 17.38 -14.60
CA GLY A 264 -8.06 16.42 -13.49
C GLY A 264 -6.66 15.80 -13.34
N ALA A 265 -5.62 16.60 -13.63
CA ALA A 265 -4.24 16.19 -13.66
C ALA A 265 -3.64 16.05 -12.24
N SER A 266 -2.66 15.17 -12.09
CA SER A 266 -1.86 15.08 -10.86
C SER A 266 -0.42 14.68 -11.14
N VAL A 267 0.46 15.06 -10.21
CA VAL A 267 1.86 14.66 -10.19
C VAL A 267 2.23 14.24 -8.78
N SER A 268 2.94 13.13 -8.64
CA SER A 268 3.50 12.70 -7.36
C SER A 268 5.02 12.73 -7.42
N PHE A 269 5.63 13.21 -6.35
CA PHE A 269 7.08 13.24 -6.14
C PHE A 269 7.44 12.36 -4.96
N THR A 270 8.58 11.67 -5.03
CA THR A 270 9.07 10.85 -3.93
C THR A 270 10.60 10.91 -3.88
N ALA A 271 11.13 10.97 -2.67
CA ALA A 271 12.54 10.77 -2.36
C ALA A 271 12.65 9.67 -1.30
N THR A 272 13.58 8.73 -1.49
CA THR A 272 13.83 7.67 -0.51
C THR A 272 15.30 7.34 -0.36
N SER A 273 15.77 7.28 0.88
CA SER A 273 17.11 6.82 1.28
C SER A 273 17.14 5.34 1.65
N ASP A 274 16.02 4.62 1.51
CA ASP A 274 15.93 3.20 1.83
C ASP A 274 16.87 2.40 0.91
N PRO A 275 17.93 1.77 1.46
CA PRO A 275 18.91 1.06 0.64
C PRO A 275 18.30 -0.05 -0.22
N ALA A 276 17.23 -0.69 0.26
CA ALA A 276 16.53 -1.72 -0.50
C ALA A 276 15.82 -1.11 -1.72
N MET A 277 15.22 0.06 -1.58
CA MET A 277 14.54 0.73 -2.69
C MET A 277 15.52 1.35 -3.68
N VAL A 278 16.65 1.87 -3.21
CA VAL A 278 17.74 2.34 -4.08
C VAL A 278 18.32 1.19 -4.91
N GLU A 279 18.62 0.05 -4.27
CA GLU A 279 19.12 -1.13 -5.01
C GLU A 279 18.08 -1.66 -5.99
N ALA A 280 16.80 -1.67 -5.60
CA ALA A 280 15.72 -2.05 -6.49
C ALA A 280 15.65 -1.13 -7.72
N ALA A 281 15.82 0.18 -7.53
CA ALA A 281 15.90 1.14 -8.64
C ALA A 281 17.03 0.80 -9.62
N LEU A 282 18.25 0.55 -9.12
CA LEU A 282 19.39 0.18 -9.96
C LEU A 282 19.15 -1.11 -10.76
N LYS A 283 18.53 -2.12 -10.14
CA LYS A 283 18.24 -3.40 -10.81
C LYS A 283 17.06 -3.34 -11.77
N GLY A 284 16.09 -2.48 -11.47
CA GLY A 284 14.85 -2.38 -12.24
C GLY A 284 15.00 -1.61 -13.54
N ASN A 285 16.13 -0.92 -13.77
CA ASN A 285 16.29 -0.05 -14.91
C ASN A 285 17.74 0.05 -15.40
N ASP A 286 18.04 -0.60 -16.53
CA ASP A 286 19.36 -0.59 -17.14
C ASP A 286 19.63 0.68 -17.98
N ASP A 287 18.63 1.56 -18.17
CA ASP A 287 18.74 2.76 -19.02
C ASP A 287 19.27 3.99 -18.27
N PHE A 288 19.54 3.85 -16.96
CA PHE A 288 20.13 4.90 -16.15
C PHE A 288 21.42 5.44 -16.78
N ARG A 289 21.50 6.76 -16.91
CA ARG A 289 22.70 7.44 -17.44
C ARG A 289 23.47 8.07 -16.30
N GLU A 290 24.79 7.99 -16.35
CA GLU A 290 25.64 8.72 -15.41
C GLU A 290 25.32 10.21 -15.45
N LEU A 291 25.20 10.81 -14.26
CA LEU A 291 25.09 12.25 -14.11
C LEU A 291 26.41 12.91 -14.58
N PRO A 292 26.36 14.10 -15.20
CA PRO A 292 27.57 14.78 -15.71
C PRO A 292 28.66 14.98 -14.65
N ASP A 293 28.26 15.15 -13.40
CA ASP A 293 29.14 15.41 -12.27
C ASP A 293 29.65 14.12 -11.59
N GLY A 294 29.26 12.95 -12.11
CA GLY A 294 29.62 11.63 -11.58
C GLY A 294 28.95 11.24 -10.25
N GLN A 295 28.05 12.08 -9.73
CA GLN A 295 27.39 11.95 -8.42
C GLN A 295 26.13 11.06 -8.47
N GLY A 296 26.14 10.02 -9.31
CA GLY A 296 25.02 9.08 -9.45
C GLY A 296 24.50 8.95 -10.88
N VAL A 297 23.25 8.52 -11.01
CA VAL A 297 22.62 8.18 -12.29
C VAL A 297 21.20 8.75 -12.42
N ALA A 298 20.75 9.04 -13.63
CA ALA A 298 19.42 9.61 -13.86
C ALA A 298 18.77 9.19 -15.18
N LEU A 299 17.46 9.40 -15.17
CA LEU A 299 16.49 9.33 -16.26
C LEU A 299 15.63 10.60 -16.19
N PRO A 300 14.80 10.90 -17.21
CA PRO A 300 13.95 12.10 -17.20
C PRO A 300 12.97 12.21 -16.02
N ASN A 301 12.72 11.11 -15.29
CA ASN A 301 11.77 11.05 -14.19
C ASN A 301 12.27 10.39 -12.92
N GLN A 302 13.50 9.91 -12.92
CA GLN A 302 14.08 9.12 -11.85
C GLN A 302 15.55 9.49 -11.72
N ALA A 303 16.06 9.55 -10.51
CA ALA A 303 17.47 9.76 -10.26
C ALA A 303 17.89 9.00 -9.02
N ILE A 304 19.12 8.52 -9.02
CA ILE A 304 19.81 8.05 -7.83
C ILE A 304 20.99 8.98 -7.65
N VAL A 305 20.96 9.76 -6.59
CA VAL A 305 22.02 10.73 -6.28
C VAL A 305 22.83 10.17 -5.13
N GLN A 306 24.16 10.23 -5.27
CA GLN A 306 25.09 9.88 -4.21
C GLN A 306 25.19 11.04 -3.22
N CYS A 307 24.74 10.82 -1.98
CA CYS A 307 24.70 11.85 -0.95
C CYS A 307 25.66 11.48 0.21
N ALA A 308 25.91 12.43 1.12
CA ALA A 308 26.87 12.22 2.20
C ALA A 308 26.52 11.04 3.12
N ASP A 309 25.23 10.84 3.37
CA ASP A 309 24.70 9.82 4.29
C ASP A 309 24.23 8.53 3.58
N GLY A 310 24.43 8.45 2.27
CA GLY A 310 24.01 7.33 1.43
C GLY A 310 23.37 7.78 0.12
N ASP A 311 23.05 6.81 -0.73
CA ASP A 311 22.39 7.07 -2.01
C ASP A 311 20.89 7.34 -1.78
N VAL A 312 20.33 8.28 -2.55
CA VAL A 312 18.90 8.63 -2.48
C VAL A 312 18.25 8.48 -3.84
N PHE A 313 17.15 7.72 -3.88
CA PHE A 313 16.33 7.57 -5.06
C PHE A 313 15.21 8.63 -5.10
N PHE A 314 15.19 9.41 -6.16
CA PHE A 314 14.17 10.41 -6.48
C PHE A 314 13.33 9.92 -7.65
N THR A 315 12.02 10.16 -7.60
CA THR A 315 11.12 9.86 -8.72
C THR A 315 9.96 10.84 -8.81
N ALA A 316 9.51 11.08 -10.05
CA ALA A 316 8.26 11.75 -10.36
C ALA A 316 7.34 10.84 -11.18
N LEU A 317 6.06 10.80 -10.78
CA LEU A 317 5.01 10.06 -11.46
C LEU A 317 3.89 11.01 -11.89
N TRP A 318 3.66 11.08 -13.19
CA TRP A 318 2.63 11.93 -13.79
C TRP A 318 1.37 11.14 -14.12
N SER A 319 0.21 11.77 -13.91
CA SER A 319 -1.06 11.19 -14.33
C SER A 319 -1.18 11.15 -15.86
N LYS A 320 -1.99 10.22 -16.38
CA LYS A 320 -2.25 10.13 -17.82
C LYS A 320 -2.96 11.39 -18.35
N GLU A 321 -3.79 11.97 -17.51
CA GLU A 321 -4.52 13.20 -17.76
C GLU A 321 -3.56 14.38 -17.91
N TYR A 322 -2.51 14.44 -17.07
CA TYR A 322 -1.51 15.49 -17.19
C TYR A 322 -0.65 15.35 -18.43
N TYR A 323 -0.22 14.12 -18.75
CA TYR A 323 0.45 13.82 -20.01
C TYR A 323 -0.38 14.29 -21.22
N GLY A 324 -1.69 13.99 -21.21
CA GLY A 324 -2.62 14.43 -22.25
C GLY A 324 -2.70 15.95 -22.37
N ALA A 325 -2.84 16.65 -21.24
CA ALA A 325 -2.91 18.10 -21.20
C ALA A 325 -1.61 18.77 -21.72
N LEU A 326 -0.45 18.26 -21.32
CA LEU A 326 0.85 18.77 -21.77
C LEU A 326 1.07 18.53 -23.26
N ARG A 327 0.71 17.34 -23.77
CA ARG A 327 0.84 17.01 -25.19
C ARG A 327 0.05 17.95 -26.09
N ASP A 328 -1.07 18.47 -25.62
CA ASP A 328 -1.90 19.41 -26.39
C ASP A 328 -1.31 20.83 -26.44
N HIS A 329 -0.37 21.17 -25.54
CA HIS A 329 0.21 22.52 -25.42
C HIS A 329 1.72 22.59 -25.72
N HIS A 330 2.42 21.45 -25.70
CA HIS A 330 3.87 21.39 -25.86
C HIS A 330 4.27 20.45 -27.01
N PRO A 331 5.30 20.82 -27.80
CA PRO A 331 5.85 19.95 -28.83
C PRO A 331 6.63 18.76 -28.24
N SER A 332 7.13 18.88 -27.00
CA SER A 332 7.90 17.85 -26.31
C SER A 332 7.50 17.81 -24.83
N VAL A 333 6.75 16.78 -24.45
CA VAL A 333 6.32 16.56 -23.05
C VAL A 333 7.51 16.16 -22.17
N THR A 334 8.47 15.43 -22.74
CA THR A 334 9.66 14.96 -22.03
C THR A 334 10.52 16.10 -21.49
N ASP A 335 10.60 17.23 -22.20
CA ASP A 335 11.35 18.40 -21.74
C ASP A 335 10.70 19.03 -20.50
N VAL A 336 9.37 19.14 -20.50
CA VAL A 336 8.61 19.64 -19.34
C VAL A 336 8.79 18.72 -18.14
N TYR A 337 8.74 17.40 -18.36
CA TYR A 337 8.98 16.40 -17.31
C TYR A 337 10.38 16.50 -16.73
N ARG A 338 11.40 16.59 -17.59
CA ARG A 338 12.79 16.73 -17.17
C ARG A 338 13.02 18.02 -16.39
N GLU A 339 12.55 19.17 -16.86
CA GLU A 339 12.68 20.45 -16.15
C GLU A 339 11.98 20.41 -14.78
N THR A 340 10.75 19.90 -14.74
CA THR A 340 10.00 19.78 -13.48
C THR A 340 10.70 18.83 -12.50
N PHE A 341 11.20 17.71 -12.99
CA PHE A 341 11.91 16.74 -12.17
C PHE A 341 13.26 17.27 -11.68
N ALA A 342 14.01 17.98 -12.52
CA ALA A 342 15.26 18.63 -12.13
C ALA A 342 15.04 19.69 -11.03
N SER A 343 13.99 20.51 -11.17
CA SER A 343 13.57 21.49 -10.14
C SER A 343 13.26 20.79 -8.82
N PHE A 344 12.53 19.66 -8.87
CA PHE A 344 12.25 18.84 -7.69
C PHE A 344 13.53 18.29 -7.05
N VAL A 345 14.41 17.63 -7.82
CA VAL A 345 15.64 17.04 -7.27
C VAL A 345 16.52 18.12 -6.63
N SER A 346 16.69 19.28 -7.27
CA SER A 346 17.47 20.38 -6.72
C SER A 346 16.90 20.91 -5.40
N SER A 347 15.57 20.98 -5.27
CA SER A 347 14.92 21.49 -4.06
C SER A 347 14.85 20.45 -2.94
N ALA A 348 14.78 19.16 -3.29
CA ALA A 348 14.70 18.06 -2.34
C ALA A 348 16.08 17.54 -1.90
N ALA A 349 17.16 17.91 -2.61
CA ALA A 349 18.53 17.51 -2.29
C ALA A 349 18.91 17.85 -0.84
N ASP A 350 18.51 19.03 -0.36
CA ASP A 350 18.79 19.50 0.99
C ASP A 350 18.12 18.65 2.08
N LEU A 351 17.01 17.96 1.78
CA LEU A 351 16.36 17.06 2.75
C LEU A 351 17.27 15.89 3.15
N HIS A 352 18.21 15.53 2.28
CA HIS A 352 19.06 14.35 2.42
C HIS A 352 20.56 14.69 2.33
N SER A 353 20.94 15.96 2.51
CA SER A 353 22.33 16.42 2.41
C SER A 353 23.00 16.00 1.09
N CYS A 354 22.24 16.01 0.00
CA CYS A 354 22.72 15.64 -1.32
C CYS A 354 23.41 16.83 -2.02
N PRO A 355 24.40 16.58 -2.89
CA PRO A 355 24.91 17.63 -3.76
C PRO A 355 23.84 18.08 -4.75
N ASN A 356 23.96 19.33 -5.22
CA ASN A 356 23.22 19.76 -6.40
C ASN A 356 23.75 19.03 -7.63
N VAL A 357 22.85 18.45 -8.42
CA VAL A 357 23.17 17.66 -9.62
C VAL A 357 22.37 18.15 -10.82
N THR A 358 22.94 17.96 -12.01
CA THR A 358 22.26 18.28 -13.27
C THR A 358 21.60 17.03 -13.86
N ILE A 359 20.27 17.04 -14.02
CA ILE A 359 19.54 15.96 -14.67
C ILE A 359 19.70 16.07 -16.22
N PRO A 360 20.20 15.02 -16.90
CA PRO A 360 20.52 15.04 -18.33
C PRO A 360 19.32 14.94 -19.28
#